data_AF-A0A830HDP5-F1
#
_entry.id   AF-A0A830HDP5-F1
#
_cell.length_a   1.000
_cell.length_b   1.000
_cell.length_c   1.000
_cell.angle_alpha   90.00
_cell.angle_beta   90.00
_cell.angle_gamma   90.00
#
_symmetry.space_group_name_H-M   'P 1'
#
loop_
_entity.id
_entity.type
_entity.pdbx_description
1 polymer ?
#
loop_
_entity_poly.entity_id
_entity_poly.type
_entity_poly.pdbx_seq_one_letter_code
_entity_poly.pdbx_strand_id
1 'polypeptide(L)'
;MASSANPSPCDLPANTHGLHATLNKTISKTNKQSKQWVRGQTGPTPEQIAAQKLLIEQKEAELQKRREELAKKKQEKQEELAKKKEEVAKKKEAKTWKRVDDTAERLKKKEQERAALVERIKMEQARISAEQTAAAERKRAAEEAEEAKRKARASSLVKGFVEAGATDTAAERLQRWERLAAEQKDATAKEEAAVEVRRILATNEAHAVLGLGKLEAAEMSLVKRNYRLLARAVHPDKCNHPQAKEAFQKVNKAYETLRSQN
;
A
#
# COMPACT_ATOMS: atom_id res chain seq x y z
N MET A 1 -15.31 20.51 -11.32
CA MET A 1 -16.36 20.97 -12.26
C MET A 1 -17.16 19.76 -12.70
N ALA A 2 -18.38 19.58 -12.17
CA ALA A 2 -19.38 18.67 -12.74
C ALA A 2 -20.75 19.03 -12.12
N SER A 3 -21.57 19.64 -12.98
CA SER A 3 -22.98 20.03 -12.88
C SER A 3 -23.85 19.45 -11.76
N SER A 4 -24.44 20.35 -10.98
CA SER A 4 -25.71 20.13 -10.28
C SER A 4 -26.88 20.25 -11.27
N ALA A 5 -27.60 19.17 -11.52
CA ALA A 5 -28.88 19.21 -12.20
C ALA A 5 -29.93 18.59 -11.27
N ASN A 6 -30.68 19.46 -10.58
CA ASN A 6 -31.94 19.11 -9.93
C ASN A 6 -33.03 19.03 -10.99
N PRO A 7 -33.77 17.92 -11.14
CA PRO A 7 -35.05 17.94 -11.81
C PRO A 7 -36.16 18.29 -10.81
N SER A 8 -36.84 19.41 -11.06
CA SER A 8 -38.09 19.82 -10.42
C SER A 8 -39.20 18.78 -10.64
N PRO A 9 -40.05 18.50 -9.64
CA PRO A 9 -41.24 17.68 -9.81
C PRO A 9 -42.45 18.58 -10.11
N CYS A 10 -42.54 19.08 -11.34
CA CYS A 10 -43.76 19.69 -11.86
C CYS A 10 -44.13 18.94 -13.13
N ASP A 11 -44.97 17.91 -13.01
CA ASP A 11 -45.88 17.44 -14.07
C ASP A 11 -46.76 16.32 -13.50
N LEU A 12 -47.77 16.72 -12.73
CA LEU A 12 -48.97 15.92 -12.53
C LEU A 12 -49.99 16.40 -13.56
N PRO A 13 -50.47 15.56 -14.49
CA PRO A 13 -51.59 15.95 -15.33
C PRO A 13 -52.84 16.03 -14.43
N ALA A 14 -53.22 17.25 -14.08
CA ALA A 14 -54.51 17.57 -13.48
C ALA A 14 -55.64 17.28 -14.47
N ASN A 15 -55.99 15.99 -14.63
CA ASN A 15 -57.22 15.60 -15.31
C ASN A 15 -58.34 15.43 -14.28
N THR A 16 -58.82 16.56 -13.75
CA THR A 16 -60.04 16.63 -12.93
C THR A 16 -61.06 17.62 -13.49
N HIS A 17 -60.98 17.94 -14.79
CA HIS A 17 -61.99 18.76 -15.47
C HIS A 17 -63.02 17.96 -16.29
N GLY A 18 -62.99 16.61 -16.20
CA GLY A 18 -63.89 15.74 -16.98
C GLY A 18 -65.23 15.36 -16.33
N LEU A 19 -65.40 15.52 -15.01
CA LEU A 19 -66.60 15.02 -14.32
C LEU A 19 -67.62 16.10 -13.92
N HIS A 20 -67.25 17.38 -13.94
CA HIS A 20 -68.17 18.48 -13.60
C HIS A 20 -68.89 19.09 -14.82
N ALA A 21 -68.42 18.82 -16.04
CA ALA A 21 -69.02 19.36 -17.28
C ALA A 21 -70.21 18.53 -17.81
N THR A 22 -70.32 17.26 -17.42
CA THR A 22 -71.39 16.36 -17.86
C THR A 22 -72.66 16.47 -17.01
N LEU A 23 -72.55 16.90 -15.75
CA LEU A 23 -73.70 17.13 -14.87
C LEU A 23 -74.45 18.46 -15.15
N ASN A 24 -73.76 19.49 -15.65
CA ASN A 24 -74.41 20.79 -15.97
C ASN A 24 -75.17 20.80 -17.32
N LYS A 25 -74.85 19.88 -18.24
CA LYS A 25 -75.57 19.76 -19.53
C LYS A 25 -76.90 19.03 -19.41
N THR A 26 -77.08 18.16 -18.42
CA THR A 26 -78.37 17.51 -18.11
C THR A 26 -79.32 18.45 -17.37
N ILE A 27 -78.82 19.33 -16.49
CA ILE A 27 -79.64 20.34 -15.80
C ILE A 27 -80.20 21.39 -16.77
N SER A 28 -79.51 21.65 -17.89
CA SER A 28 -79.96 22.64 -18.89
C SER A 28 -81.05 22.11 -19.85
N LYS A 29 -81.13 20.78 -20.06
CA LYS A 29 -82.18 20.16 -20.90
C LYS A 29 -83.51 20.03 -20.16
N THR A 30 -83.50 19.88 -18.84
CA THR A 30 -84.73 19.90 -18.02
C THR A 30 -85.30 21.30 -17.86
N ASN A 31 -84.47 22.36 -17.96
CA ASN A 31 -84.91 23.75 -17.86
C ASN A 31 -85.50 24.32 -19.17
N LYS A 32 -85.39 23.60 -20.30
CA LYS A 32 -86.01 24.01 -21.58
C LYS A 32 -87.38 23.36 -21.82
N GLN A 33 -87.71 22.30 -21.08
CA GLN A 33 -89.03 21.67 -21.09
C GLN A 33 -90.01 22.28 -20.06
N SER A 34 -89.56 23.13 -19.13
CA SER A 34 -90.42 23.70 -18.06
C SER A 34 -91.14 25.01 -18.41
N LYS A 35 -90.99 25.53 -19.65
CA LYS A 35 -91.62 26.79 -20.12
C LYS A 35 -92.75 26.60 -21.15
N GLN A 36 -93.44 25.45 -21.12
CA GLN A 36 -94.74 25.28 -21.76
C GLN A 36 -95.71 24.73 -20.70
N TRP A 37 -96.33 25.64 -19.94
CA TRP A 37 -97.47 25.30 -19.09
C TRP A 37 -98.75 25.59 -19.87
N VAL A 38 -99.40 24.52 -20.33
CA VAL A 38 -100.77 24.55 -20.84
C VAL A 38 -101.70 24.91 -19.67
N ARG A 39 -102.48 25.99 -19.80
CA ARG A 39 -103.53 26.36 -18.83
C ARG A 39 -104.54 25.21 -18.74
N GLY A 40 -104.65 24.56 -17.58
CA GLY A 40 -105.72 23.59 -17.30
C GLY A 40 -105.32 22.27 -16.63
N GLN A 41 -104.06 22.00 -16.33
CA GLN A 41 -103.70 20.86 -15.48
C GLN A 41 -103.64 21.28 -14.01
N THR A 42 -104.48 20.67 -13.18
CA THR A 42 -104.42 20.78 -11.73
C THR A 42 -103.04 20.35 -11.25
N GLY A 43 -102.37 21.19 -10.46
CA GLY A 43 -101.08 20.86 -9.85
C GLY A 43 -101.14 19.56 -9.06
N PRO A 44 -99.98 18.90 -8.81
CA PRO A 44 -99.95 17.65 -8.07
C PRO A 44 -100.70 17.81 -6.75
N THR A 45 -101.61 16.88 -6.47
CA THR A 45 -102.44 16.95 -5.26
C THR A 45 -101.55 16.93 -4.02
N PRO A 46 -101.97 17.53 -2.90
CA PRO A 46 -101.18 17.53 -1.66
C PRO A 46 -100.72 16.12 -1.24
N GLU A 47 -101.53 15.10 -1.51
CA GLU A 47 -101.20 13.69 -1.31
C GLU A 47 -100.06 13.19 -2.23
N GLN A 48 -100.03 13.58 -3.50
CA GLN A 48 -98.95 13.21 -4.43
C GLN A 48 -97.61 13.84 -4.05
N ILE A 49 -97.62 15.08 -3.56
CA ILE A 49 -96.43 15.77 -3.04
C ILE A 49 -95.92 15.09 -1.76
N ALA A 50 -96.84 14.69 -0.86
CA ALA A 50 -96.49 13.97 0.36
C ALA A 50 -95.90 12.58 0.05
N ALA A 51 -96.49 11.82 -0.88
CA ALA A 51 -95.98 10.52 -1.32
C ALA A 51 -94.60 10.63 -1.99
N GLN A 52 -94.37 11.68 -2.80
CA GLN A 52 -93.08 11.91 -3.44
C GLN A 52 -91.99 12.31 -2.43
N LYS A 53 -92.33 13.12 -1.41
CA LYS A 53 -91.41 13.45 -0.30
C LYS A 53 -91.01 12.20 0.50
N LEU A 54 -91.98 11.35 0.83
CA LEU A 54 -91.74 10.09 1.54
C LEU A 54 -90.81 9.15 0.74
N LEU A 55 -91.00 9.06 -0.57
CA LEU A 55 -90.13 8.27 -1.45
C LEU A 55 -88.69 8.84 -1.52
N ILE A 56 -88.54 10.16 -1.55
CA ILE A 56 -87.24 10.83 -1.52
C ILE A 56 -86.53 10.54 -0.19
N GLU A 57 -87.24 10.67 0.94
CA GLU A 57 -86.71 10.38 2.27
C GLU A 57 -86.28 8.91 2.41
N GLN A 58 -87.08 7.97 1.89
CA GLN A 58 -86.71 6.55 1.83
C GLN A 58 -85.45 6.31 0.97
N LYS A 59 -85.33 7.00 -0.17
CA LYS A 59 -84.15 6.91 -1.05
C LYS A 59 -82.92 7.57 -0.43
N GLU A 60 -83.08 8.66 0.30
CA GLU A 60 -82.01 9.32 1.04
C GLU A 60 -81.50 8.46 2.19
N ALA A 61 -82.40 7.80 2.93
CA ALA A 61 -82.03 6.82 3.95
C ALA A 61 -81.29 5.60 3.36
N GLU A 62 -81.70 5.10 2.18
CA GLU A 62 -81.00 4.03 1.47
C GLU A 62 -79.58 4.47 1.03
N LEU A 63 -79.44 5.71 0.53
CA LEU A 63 -78.15 6.29 0.16
C LEU A 63 -77.25 6.53 1.38
N GLN A 64 -77.80 6.95 2.51
CA GLN A 64 -77.07 7.10 3.77
C GLN A 64 -76.50 5.75 4.22
N LYS A 65 -77.32 4.69 4.27
CA LYS A 65 -76.85 3.33 4.60
C LYS A 65 -75.74 2.85 3.67
N ARG A 66 -75.88 3.09 2.36
CA ARG A 66 -74.86 2.71 1.37
C ARG A 66 -73.55 3.50 1.53
N ARG A 67 -73.64 4.78 1.92
CA ARG A 67 -72.46 5.61 2.24
C ARG A 67 -71.74 5.12 3.49
N GLU A 68 -72.48 4.75 4.53
CA GLU A 68 -71.93 4.18 5.77
C GLU A 68 -71.27 2.82 5.51
N GLU A 69 -71.89 1.94 4.72
CA GLU A 69 -71.31 0.66 4.33
C GLU A 69 -70.00 0.83 3.54
N LEU A 70 -69.98 1.79 2.59
CA LEU A 70 -68.77 2.12 1.84
C LEU A 70 -67.69 2.74 2.73
N ALA A 71 -68.07 3.55 3.72
CA ALA A 71 -67.14 4.11 4.70
C ALA A 71 -66.52 2.99 5.56
N LYS A 72 -67.33 2.04 6.04
CA LYS A 72 -66.86 0.87 6.79
C LYS A 72 -65.94 0.00 5.95
N LYS A 73 -66.30 -0.33 4.71
CA LYS A 73 -65.44 -1.08 3.77
C LYS A 73 -64.12 -0.35 3.48
N LYS A 74 -64.13 0.99 3.39
CA LYS A 74 -62.91 1.78 3.23
C LYS A 74 -62.03 1.72 4.48
N GLN A 75 -62.61 1.83 5.67
CA GLN A 75 -61.89 1.72 6.95
C GLN A 75 -61.28 0.32 7.11
N GLU A 76 -62.05 -0.75 6.90
CA GLU A 76 -61.56 -2.13 6.96
C GLU A 76 -60.39 -2.36 5.97
N LYS A 77 -60.50 -1.85 4.74
CA LYS A 77 -59.42 -1.95 3.75
C LYS A 77 -58.19 -1.13 4.14
N GLN A 78 -58.37 0.04 4.77
CA GLN A 78 -57.27 0.85 5.28
C GLN A 78 -56.56 0.15 6.45
N GLU A 79 -57.31 -0.44 7.37
CA GLU A 79 -56.76 -1.22 8.49
C GLU A 79 -56.03 -2.47 8.00
N GLU A 80 -56.56 -3.20 7.02
CA GLU A 80 -55.89 -4.34 6.41
C GLU A 80 -54.57 -3.93 5.75
N LEU A 81 -54.56 -2.82 5.02
CA LEU A 81 -53.35 -2.27 4.42
C LEU A 81 -52.35 -1.79 5.49
N ALA A 82 -52.82 -1.21 6.59
CA ALA A 82 -51.96 -0.82 7.71
C ALA A 82 -51.30 -2.04 8.35
N LYS A 83 -52.07 -3.10 8.64
CA LYS A 83 -51.56 -4.38 9.18
C LYS A 83 -50.52 -5.01 8.23
N LYS A 84 -50.81 -5.05 6.94
CA LYS A 84 -49.87 -5.55 5.92
C LYS A 84 -48.57 -4.73 5.86
N LYS A 85 -48.67 -3.40 5.94
CA LYS A 85 -47.48 -2.53 5.98
C LYS A 85 -46.65 -2.75 7.23
N GLU A 86 -47.29 -2.92 8.39
CA GLU A 86 -46.61 -3.20 9.66
C GLU A 86 -45.91 -4.56 9.63
N GLU A 87 -46.54 -5.60 9.09
CA GLU A 87 -45.93 -6.92 8.94
C GLU A 87 -44.69 -6.88 8.03
N VAL A 88 -44.80 -6.16 6.91
CA VAL A 88 -43.67 -5.95 5.98
C VAL A 88 -42.55 -5.17 6.66
N ALA A 89 -42.87 -4.16 7.48
CA ALA A 89 -41.88 -3.41 8.25
C ALA A 89 -41.15 -4.31 9.26
N LYS A 90 -41.89 -5.09 10.07
CA LYS A 90 -41.32 -6.05 11.03
C LYS A 90 -40.42 -7.09 10.34
N LYS A 91 -40.85 -7.62 9.18
CA LYS A 91 -40.03 -8.55 8.38
C LYS A 91 -38.74 -7.92 7.86
N LYS A 92 -38.78 -6.65 7.44
CA LYS A 92 -37.58 -5.90 7.02
C LYS A 92 -36.63 -5.67 8.19
N GLU A 93 -37.14 -5.24 9.34
CA GLU A 93 -36.37 -5.03 10.57
C GLU A 93 -35.71 -6.32 11.07
N ALA A 94 -36.43 -7.43 11.09
CA ALA A 94 -35.87 -8.73 11.45
C ALA A 94 -34.75 -9.16 10.50
N LYS A 95 -34.91 -8.92 9.19
CA LYS A 95 -33.88 -9.22 8.19
C LYS A 95 -32.67 -8.28 8.29
N THR A 96 -32.84 -7.04 8.74
CA THR A 96 -31.70 -6.14 9.00
C THR A 96 -30.94 -6.56 10.24
N TRP A 97 -31.63 -6.89 11.33
CA TRP A 97 -30.99 -7.37 12.57
C TRP A 97 -30.21 -8.66 12.35
N LYS A 98 -30.80 -9.64 11.65
CA LYS A 98 -30.08 -10.89 11.31
C LYS A 98 -28.79 -10.63 10.52
N ARG A 99 -28.81 -9.69 9.58
CA ARG A 99 -27.60 -9.30 8.83
C ARG A 99 -26.54 -8.66 9.73
N VAL A 100 -26.96 -7.85 10.70
CA VAL A 100 -26.04 -7.24 11.67
C VAL A 100 -25.41 -8.31 12.57
N ASP A 101 -26.20 -9.26 13.06
CA ASP A 101 -25.71 -10.37 13.88
C ASP A 101 -24.71 -11.24 13.11
N ASP A 102 -25.05 -11.65 11.88
CA ASP A 102 -24.14 -12.42 11.00
C ASP A 102 -22.81 -11.66 10.77
N THR A 103 -22.85 -10.33 10.63
CA THR A 103 -21.63 -9.51 10.50
C THR A 103 -20.85 -9.40 11.80
N ALA A 104 -21.51 -9.30 12.94
CA ALA A 104 -20.88 -9.22 14.25
C ALA A 104 -20.18 -10.53 14.62
N GLU A 105 -20.79 -11.67 14.36
CA GLU A 105 -20.18 -12.99 14.54
C GLU A 105 -18.95 -13.17 13.65
N ARG A 106 -19.03 -12.74 12.38
CA ARG A 106 -17.89 -12.78 11.46
C ARG A 106 -16.72 -11.90 11.91
N LEU A 107 -16.99 -10.75 12.52
CA LEU A 107 -15.96 -9.88 13.10
C LEU A 107 -15.32 -10.52 14.32
N LYS A 108 -16.11 -11.03 15.27
CA LYS A 108 -15.60 -11.75 16.45
C LYS A 108 -14.72 -12.93 16.07
N LYS A 109 -15.11 -13.72 15.07
CA LYS A 109 -14.29 -14.83 14.56
C LYS A 109 -12.95 -14.35 14.02
N LYS A 110 -12.95 -13.27 13.21
CA LYS A 110 -11.70 -12.69 12.69
C LYS A 110 -10.81 -12.12 13.79
N GLU A 111 -11.38 -11.54 14.84
CA GLU A 111 -10.63 -11.06 16.00
C GLU A 111 -9.98 -12.20 16.77
N GLN A 112 -10.69 -13.31 16.97
CA GLN A 112 -10.15 -14.53 17.57
C GLN A 112 -9.01 -15.13 16.73
N GLU A 113 -9.19 -15.21 15.40
CA GLU A 113 -8.14 -15.66 14.48
C GLU A 113 -6.91 -14.75 14.53
N ARG A 114 -7.10 -13.43 14.57
CA ARG A 114 -6.01 -12.45 14.71
C ARG A 114 -5.30 -12.59 16.06
N ALA A 115 -6.03 -12.72 17.16
CA ALA A 115 -5.46 -12.93 18.49
C ALA A 115 -4.62 -14.22 18.52
N ALA A 116 -5.12 -15.32 17.95
CA ALA A 116 -4.38 -16.57 17.84
C ALA A 116 -3.12 -16.44 16.97
N LEU A 117 -3.16 -15.64 15.90
CA LEU A 117 -1.99 -15.36 15.06
C LEU A 117 -0.94 -14.54 15.82
N VAL A 118 -1.36 -13.52 16.57
CA VAL A 118 -0.47 -12.70 17.40
C VAL A 118 0.24 -13.54 18.44
N GLU A 119 -0.46 -14.45 19.13
CA GLU A 119 0.17 -15.36 20.08
C GLU A 119 1.18 -16.30 19.40
N ARG A 120 0.88 -16.82 18.20
CA ARG A 120 1.87 -17.61 17.43
C ARG A 120 3.10 -16.79 17.06
N ILE A 121 2.92 -15.56 16.59
CA ILE A 121 4.03 -14.67 16.23
C ILE A 121 4.89 -14.40 17.46
N LYS A 122 4.27 -14.12 18.61
CA LYS A 122 4.97 -13.89 19.86
C LYS A 122 5.77 -15.11 20.32
N MET A 123 5.18 -16.30 20.21
CA MET A 123 5.87 -17.56 20.52
C MET A 123 7.06 -17.81 19.59
N GLU A 124 6.90 -17.57 18.28
CA GLU A 124 8.00 -17.75 17.32
C GLU A 124 9.11 -16.71 17.53
N GLN A 125 8.75 -15.46 17.83
CA GLN A 125 9.72 -14.42 18.19
C GLN A 125 10.51 -14.79 19.45
N ALA A 126 9.85 -15.36 20.47
CA ALA A 126 10.52 -15.86 21.66
C ALA A 126 11.44 -17.06 21.35
N ARG A 127 11.05 -17.92 20.42
CA ARG A 127 11.89 -19.04 19.96
C ARG A 127 13.13 -18.54 19.22
N ILE A 128 12.96 -17.60 18.30
CA ILE A 128 14.05 -16.98 17.55
C ILE A 128 14.98 -16.24 18.51
N SER A 129 14.45 -15.48 19.47
CA SER A 129 15.29 -14.75 20.43
C SER A 129 16.06 -15.71 21.35
N ALA A 130 15.43 -16.80 21.81
CA ALA A 130 16.11 -17.82 22.61
C ALA A 130 17.19 -18.57 21.81
N GLU A 131 16.94 -18.86 20.53
CA GLU A 131 17.94 -19.46 19.64
C GLU A 131 19.11 -18.49 19.39
N GLN A 132 18.83 -17.19 19.21
CA GLN A 132 19.85 -16.16 19.08
C GLN A 132 20.69 -16.02 20.34
N THR A 133 20.10 -16.05 21.54
CA THR A 133 20.85 -16.01 22.80
C THR A 133 21.68 -17.27 22.98
N ALA A 134 21.12 -18.45 22.71
CA ALA A 134 21.88 -19.71 22.78
C ALA A 134 23.03 -19.75 21.76
N ALA A 135 22.81 -19.23 20.55
CA ALA A 135 23.86 -19.11 19.54
C ALA A 135 24.94 -18.10 19.96
N ALA A 136 24.57 -16.98 20.59
CA ALA A 136 25.51 -15.99 21.11
C ALA A 136 26.35 -16.58 22.26
N GLU A 137 25.74 -17.32 23.18
CA GLU A 137 26.43 -18.01 24.26
C GLU A 137 27.38 -19.08 23.73
N ARG A 138 26.98 -19.88 22.75
CA ARG A 138 27.86 -20.87 22.09
C ARG A 138 29.06 -20.21 21.41
N LYS A 139 28.86 -19.07 20.74
CA LYS A 139 29.95 -18.30 20.13
C LYS A 139 30.90 -17.76 21.19
N ARG A 140 30.38 -17.16 22.28
CA ARG A 140 31.20 -16.68 23.40
C ARG A 140 31.99 -17.81 24.04
N ALA A 141 31.36 -18.94 24.33
CA ALA A 141 32.04 -20.11 24.89
C ALA A 141 33.11 -20.67 23.94
N ALA A 142 32.87 -20.66 22.63
CA ALA A 142 33.87 -21.06 21.64
C ALA A 142 35.05 -20.08 21.54
N GLU A 143 34.78 -18.77 21.59
CA GLU A 143 35.80 -17.73 21.60
C GLU A 143 36.63 -17.78 22.90
N GLU A 144 36.00 -17.94 24.06
CA GLU A 144 36.67 -18.12 25.34
C GLU A 144 37.52 -19.40 25.35
N ALA A 145 37.03 -20.50 24.77
CA ALA A 145 37.79 -21.74 24.63
C ALA A 145 38.99 -21.58 23.69
N GLU A 146 38.85 -20.87 22.57
CA GLU A 146 39.96 -20.56 21.67
C GLU A 146 40.96 -19.59 22.31
N GLU A 147 40.52 -18.59 23.06
CA GLU A 147 41.39 -17.69 23.79
C GLU A 147 42.16 -18.44 24.89
N ALA A 148 41.50 -19.34 25.62
CA ALA A 148 42.15 -20.20 26.61
C ALA A 148 43.20 -21.10 25.96
N LYS A 149 42.89 -21.74 24.82
CA LYS A 149 43.88 -22.49 24.03
C LYS A 149 45.02 -21.61 23.54
N ARG A 150 44.75 -20.39 23.09
CA ARG A 150 45.77 -19.43 22.62
C ARG A 150 46.70 -19.02 23.77
N LYS A 151 46.15 -18.72 24.95
CA LYS A 151 46.92 -18.42 26.17
C LYS A 151 47.77 -19.61 26.60
N ALA A 152 47.22 -20.83 26.57
CA ALA A 152 47.97 -22.05 26.87
C ALA A 152 49.09 -22.32 25.85
N ARG A 153 48.84 -22.10 24.54
CA ARG A 153 49.87 -22.19 23.50
C ARG A 153 50.95 -21.14 23.71
N ALA A 154 50.58 -19.89 24.04
CA ALA A 154 51.52 -18.82 24.29
C ALA A 154 52.41 -19.12 25.52
N SER A 155 51.83 -19.61 26.62
CA SER A 155 52.60 -20.00 27.80
C SER A 155 53.52 -21.21 27.54
N SER A 156 53.04 -22.19 26.77
CA SER A 156 53.87 -23.32 26.30
C SER A 156 55.02 -22.86 25.39
N LEU A 157 54.80 -21.87 24.53
CA LEU A 157 55.82 -21.31 23.64
C LEU A 157 56.87 -20.53 24.42
N VAL A 158 56.44 -19.71 25.39
CA VAL A 158 57.34 -18.97 26.30
C VAL A 158 58.20 -19.96 27.10
N LYS A 159 57.62 -21.06 27.58
CA LYS A 159 58.37 -22.12 28.27
C LYS A 159 59.42 -22.75 27.36
N GLY A 160 59.05 -23.12 26.12
CA GLY A 160 59.99 -23.67 25.14
C GLY A 160 61.12 -22.70 24.77
N PHE A 161 60.84 -21.38 24.75
CA PHE A 161 61.85 -20.35 24.47
C PHE A 161 62.85 -20.16 25.63
N VAL A 162 62.40 -20.33 26.87
CA VAL A 162 63.24 -20.31 28.08
C VAL A 162 64.11 -21.57 28.17
N GLU A 163 63.57 -22.74 27.82
CA GLU A 163 64.31 -24.01 27.78
C GLU A 163 65.33 -24.09 26.63
N ALA A 164 65.05 -23.44 25.49
CA ALA A 164 65.94 -23.42 24.32
C ALA A 164 67.14 -22.46 24.44
N GLY A 165 67.31 -21.77 25.57
CA GLY A 165 68.49 -20.94 25.83
C GLY A 165 68.69 -19.82 24.80
N ALA A 166 67.62 -19.23 24.27
CA ALA A 166 67.71 -18.11 23.35
C ALA A 166 68.22 -16.86 24.09
N THR A 167 69.52 -16.58 23.94
CA THR A 167 70.23 -15.47 24.59
C THR A 167 69.95 -14.10 24.00
N ASP A 168 69.16 -14.02 22.93
CA ASP A 168 68.78 -12.75 22.31
C ASP A 168 68.02 -11.90 23.33
N THR A 169 68.51 -10.71 23.62
CA THR A 169 67.83 -9.76 24.50
C THR A 169 66.48 -9.33 23.90
N ALA A 170 65.55 -8.87 24.75
CA ALA A 170 64.25 -8.37 24.27
C ALA A 170 64.38 -7.26 23.22
N ALA A 171 65.44 -6.45 23.32
CA ALA A 171 65.76 -5.40 22.36
C ALA A 171 66.19 -5.95 20.98
N GLU A 172 67.06 -6.96 20.96
CA GLU A 172 67.51 -7.60 19.70
C GLU A 172 66.37 -8.30 18.97
N ARG A 173 65.41 -8.89 19.70
CA ARG A 173 64.21 -9.49 19.11
C ARG A 173 63.27 -8.47 18.48
N LEU A 174 63.08 -7.31 19.12
CA LEU A 174 62.29 -6.22 18.56
C LEU A 174 62.93 -5.66 17.29
N GLN A 175 64.26 -5.43 17.31
CA GLN A 175 65.00 -4.97 16.12
C GLN A 175 64.94 -5.98 14.97
N ARG A 176 65.01 -7.28 15.27
CA ARG A 176 64.86 -8.34 14.27
C ARG A 176 63.44 -8.34 13.67
N TRP A 177 62.41 -8.20 14.49
CA TRP A 177 61.02 -8.14 14.01
C TRP A 177 60.77 -6.91 13.14
N GLU A 178 61.29 -5.75 13.52
CA GLU A 178 61.19 -4.52 12.73
C GLU A 178 61.92 -4.63 11.39
N ARG A 179 63.11 -5.26 11.38
CA ARG A 179 63.85 -5.56 10.14
C ARG A 179 63.07 -6.52 9.23
N LEU A 180 62.53 -7.61 9.77
CA LEU A 180 61.74 -8.57 9.02
C LEU A 180 60.43 -7.94 8.49
N ALA A 181 59.80 -7.06 9.26
CA ALA A 181 58.62 -6.32 8.83
C ALA A 181 58.94 -5.31 7.72
N ALA A 182 60.10 -4.64 7.79
CA ALA A 182 60.59 -3.78 6.72
C ALA A 182 60.91 -4.60 5.45
N GLU A 183 61.60 -5.73 5.60
CA GLU A 183 61.93 -6.65 4.50
C GLU A 183 60.68 -7.24 3.85
N GLN A 184 59.65 -7.58 4.64
CA GLN A 184 58.35 -8.02 4.13
C GLN A 184 57.64 -6.90 3.36
N LYS A 185 57.63 -5.67 3.88
CA LYS A 185 57.06 -4.51 3.17
C LYS A 185 57.79 -4.25 1.85
N ASP A 186 59.12 -4.36 1.85
CA ASP A 186 59.93 -4.22 0.65
C ASP A 186 59.67 -5.36 -0.35
N ALA A 187 59.47 -6.59 0.13
CA ALA A 187 59.11 -7.74 -0.70
C ALA A 187 57.71 -7.59 -1.33
N THR A 188 56.71 -7.17 -0.55
CA THR A 188 55.36 -6.93 -1.09
C THR A 188 55.34 -5.77 -2.07
N ALA A 189 56.07 -4.68 -1.78
CA ALA A 189 56.19 -3.55 -2.71
C ALA A 189 56.87 -3.95 -4.03
N LYS A 190 57.87 -4.84 -3.99
CA LYS A 190 58.51 -5.39 -5.18
C LYS A 190 57.55 -6.26 -6.00
N GLU A 191 56.74 -7.10 -5.36
CA GLU A 191 55.75 -7.93 -6.06
C GLU A 191 54.63 -7.08 -6.68
N GLU A 192 54.12 -6.08 -5.95
CA GLU A 192 53.13 -5.13 -6.47
C GLU A 192 53.68 -4.36 -7.69
N ALA A 193 54.94 -3.90 -7.63
CA ALA A 193 55.59 -3.27 -8.77
C ALA A 193 55.73 -4.22 -9.97
N ALA A 194 55.99 -5.51 -9.75
CA ALA A 194 56.06 -6.50 -10.83
C ALA A 194 54.69 -6.80 -11.45
N VAL A 195 53.62 -6.86 -10.66
CA VAL A 195 52.23 -6.96 -11.15
C VAL A 195 51.88 -5.74 -12.00
N GLU A 196 52.26 -4.54 -11.55
CA GLU A 196 51.98 -3.30 -12.25
C GLU A 196 52.73 -3.18 -13.58
N VAL A 197 54.00 -3.61 -13.63
CA VAL A 197 54.78 -3.73 -14.88
C VAL A 197 54.07 -4.64 -15.88
N ARG A 198 53.58 -5.81 -15.44
CA ARG A 198 52.82 -6.74 -16.29
C ARG A 198 51.53 -6.11 -16.82
N ARG A 199 50.80 -5.39 -15.96
CA ARG A 199 49.57 -4.66 -16.34
C ARG A 199 49.82 -3.61 -17.42
N ILE A 200 50.86 -2.79 -17.25
CA ILE A 200 51.25 -1.73 -18.19
C ILE A 200 51.65 -2.31 -19.55
N LEU A 201 52.42 -3.40 -19.55
CA LEU A 201 52.86 -4.05 -20.79
C LEU A 201 51.70 -4.69 -21.55
N ALA A 202 50.71 -5.26 -20.86
CA ALA A 202 49.51 -5.84 -21.48
C ALA A 202 48.54 -4.80 -22.07
N THR A 203 48.58 -3.56 -21.59
CA THR A 203 47.60 -2.52 -21.95
C THR A 203 48.07 -1.67 -23.13
N ASN A 204 47.22 -1.41 -24.13
CA ASN A 204 47.60 -0.65 -25.33
C ASN A 204 47.08 0.79 -25.35
N GLU A 205 46.07 1.12 -24.54
CA GLU A 205 45.46 2.45 -24.51
C GLU A 205 46.21 3.39 -23.55
N ALA A 206 46.50 4.63 -23.99
CA ALA A 206 47.31 5.58 -23.21
C ALA A 206 46.71 5.95 -21.84
N HIS A 207 45.38 6.10 -21.76
CA HIS A 207 44.68 6.39 -20.50
C HIS A 207 44.68 5.18 -19.55
N ALA A 208 44.48 3.97 -20.08
CA ALA A 208 44.51 2.74 -19.31
C ALA A 208 45.92 2.37 -18.81
N VAL A 209 46.98 2.72 -19.55
CA VAL A 209 48.38 2.59 -19.09
C VAL A 209 48.60 3.40 -17.82
N LEU A 210 48.07 4.62 -17.73
CA LEU A 210 48.14 5.47 -16.53
C LEU A 210 47.15 5.09 -15.43
N GLY A 211 46.34 4.04 -15.62
CA GLY A 211 45.33 3.61 -14.67
C GLY A 211 44.17 4.60 -14.52
N LEU A 212 43.90 5.39 -15.56
CA LEU A 212 42.86 6.41 -15.59
C LEU A 212 41.70 6.00 -16.50
N GLY A 213 40.48 6.34 -16.09
CA GLY A 213 39.30 6.25 -16.96
C GLY A 213 39.33 7.28 -18.09
N LYS A 214 38.55 7.06 -19.17
CA LYS A 214 38.45 7.99 -20.32
C LYS A 214 38.05 9.41 -19.91
N LEU A 215 37.20 9.55 -18.91
CA LEU A 215 36.75 10.85 -18.38
C LEU A 215 37.82 11.52 -17.50
N GLU A 216 38.57 10.73 -16.73
CA GLU A 216 39.63 11.24 -15.84
C GLU A 216 40.88 11.65 -16.63
N ALA A 217 41.09 11.03 -17.80
CA ALA A 217 42.19 11.37 -18.72
C ALA A 217 42.05 12.77 -19.35
N ALA A 218 40.88 13.40 -19.28
CA ALA A 218 40.67 14.79 -19.70
C ALA A 218 41.25 15.80 -18.69
N GLU A 219 41.46 15.40 -17.43
CA GLU A 219 42.00 16.30 -16.40
C GLU A 219 43.53 16.17 -16.29
N MET A 220 44.25 17.20 -16.73
CA MET A 220 45.73 17.22 -16.69
C MET A 220 46.34 17.10 -15.29
N SER A 221 45.62 17.52 -14.25
CA SER A 221 46.06 17.39 -12.86
C SER A 221 46.14 15.93 -12.41
N LEU A 222 45.13 15.12 -12.77
CA LEU A 222 45.08 13.69 -12.47
C LEU A 222 46.10 12.91 -13.29
N VAL A 223 46.26 13.24 -14.56
CA VAL A 223 47.28 12.64 -15.45
C VAL A 223 48.68 12.84 -14.89
N LYS A 224 49.05 14.07 -14.47
CA LYS A 224 50.35 14.35 -13.83
C LYS A 224 50.52 13.64 -12.49
N ARG A 225 49.46 13.49 -11.70
CA ARG A 225 49.49 12.79 -10.41
C ARG A 225 49.76 11.30 -10.60
N ASN A 226 48.96 10.63 -11.43
CA ASN A 226 49.10 9.19 -11.66
C ASN A 226 50.38 8.84 -12.42
N TYR A 227 50.81 9.68 -13.36
CA TYR A 227 52.13 9.56 -13.96
C TYR A 227 53.25 9.52 -12.90
N ARG A 228 53.28 10.48 -11.96
CA ARG A 228 54.32 10.51 -10.90
C ARG A 228 54.24 9.31 -9.97
N LEU A 229 53.05 8.80 -9.68
CA LEU A 229 52.88 7.62 -8.83
C LEU A 229 53.39 6.35 -9.53
N LEU A 230 52.96 6.12 -10.77
CA LEU A 230 53.37 4.96 -11.56
C LEU A 230 54.85 5.02 -11.91
N ALA A 231 55.36 6.17 -12.35
CA ALA A 231 56.78 6.37 -12.65
C ALA A 231 57.69 6.03 -11.46
N ARG A 232 57.23 6.29 -10.22
CA ARG A 232 57.96 5.92 -8.99
C ARG A 232 57.84 4.44 -8.66
N ALA A 233 56.71 3.81 -8.95
CA ALA A 233 56.46 2.39 -8.69
C ALA A 233 57.19 1.47 -9.68
N VAL A 234 57.18 1.82 -10.97
CA VAL A 234 57.82 1.03 -12.04
C VAL A 234 59.21 1.53 -12.43
N HIS A 235 59.83 2.36 -11.58
CA HIS A 235 61.18 2.86 -11.86
C HIS A 235 62.19 1.72 -11.89
N PRO A 236 63.09 1.64 -12.91
CA PRO A 236 64.02 0.53 -13.07
C PRO A 236 65.05 0.40 -11.92
N ASP A 237 65.28 1.46 -11.14
CA ASP A 237 66.14 1.44 -9.94
C ASP A 237 65.47 0.77 -8.72
N LYS A 238 64.13 0.86 -8.63
CA LYS A 238 63.37 0.38 -7.46
C LYS A 238 62.73 -0.98 -7.70
N CYS A 239 62.42 -1.28 -8.95
CA CYS A 239 61.83 -2.55 -9.37
C CYS A 239 62.89 -3.38 -10.12
N ASN A 240 63.34 -4.48 -9.53
CA ASN A 240 64.29 -5.41 -10.16
C ASN A 240 63.62 -6.35 -11.18
N HIS A 241 62.64 -5.85 -11.93
CA HIS A 241 61.96 -6.63 -12.98
C HIS A 241 62.66 -6.41 -14.33
N PRO A 242 62.93 -7.47 -15.11
CA PRO A 242 63.69 -7.36 -16.37
C PRO A 242 63.05 -6.39 -17.38
N GLN A 243 61.72 -6.26 -17.37
CA GLN A 243 60.95 -5.38 -18.25
C GLN A 243 60.53 -4.04 -17.61
N ALA A 244 61.06 -3.68 -16.43
CA ALA A 244 60.71 -2.41 -15.78
C ALA A 244 61.04 -1.20 -16.66
N LYS A 245 62.18 -1.25 -17.37
CA LYS A 245 62.59 -0.21 -18.31
C LYS A 245 61.59 -0.01 -19.46
N GLU A 246 61.07 -1.11 -20.01
CA GLU A 246 60.08 -1.07 -21.09
C GLU A 246 58.73 -0.50 -20.61
N ALA A 247 58.27 -0.93 -19.44
CA ALA A 247 57.05 -0.40 -18.84
C ALA A 247 57.16 1.09 -18.51
N PHE A 248 58.30 1.54 -17.98
CA PHE A 248 58.56 2.96 -17.70
C PHE A 248 58.52 3.80 -18.97
N GLN A 249 59.17 3.35 -20.05
CA GLN A 249 59.10 4.03 -21.35
C GLN A 249 57.67 4.12 -21.89
N LYS A 250 56.88 3.05 -21.70
CA LYS A 250 55.46 3.01 -22.10
C LYS A 250 54.60 4.01 -21.32
N VAL A 251 54.85 4.14 -20.01
CA VAL A 251 54.20 5.15 -19.15
C VAL A 251 54.56 6.57 -19.59
N ASN A 252 55.83 6.84 -19.94
CA ASN A 252 56.26 8.15 -20.44
C ASN A 252 55.59 8.49 -21.78
N LYS A 253 55.56 7.55 -22.72
CA LYS A 253 54.91 7.73 -24.02
C LYS A 253 53.40 7.97 -23.88
N ALA A 254 52.74 7.26 -22.96
CA ALA A 254 51.32 7.47 -22.67
C ALA A 254 51.06 8.87 -22.10
N TYR A 255 51.91 9.35 -21.19
CA TYR A 255 51.84 10.70 -20.65
C TYR A 255 52.03 11.78 -21.72
N GLU A 256 53.05 11.65 -22.59
CA GLU A 256 53.29 12.58 -23.69
C GLU A 256 52.13 12.63 -24.68
N THR A 257 51.55 11.47 -25.00
CA THR A 257 50.38 11.35 -25.88
C THR A 257 49.19 12.11 -25.30
N LEU A 258 48.84 11.85 -24.02
CA LEU A 258 47.71 12.52 -23.37
C LEU A 258 47.94 14.02 -23.13
N ARG A 259 49.20 14.43 -22.93
CA ARG A 259 49.59 15.84 -22.83
C ARG A 259 49.51 16.56 -24.18
N SER A 260 49.73 15.87 -25.30
CA SER A 260 49.61 16.46 -26.64
C SER A 260 48.16 16.56 -27.14
N GLN A 261 47.25 15.76 -26.55
CA GLN A 261 45.84 15.68 -26.92
C GLN A 261 44.93 16.62 -26.13
N ASN A 262 45.44 17.25 -25.06
CA ASN A 262 44.76 18.25 -24.23
C ASN A 262 45.46 19.59 -24.35
#